data_AF-A0A970QF11-F1
#
_entry.id   AF-A0A970QF11-F1
#
_cell.length_a   1.000
_cell.length_b   1.000
_cell.length_c   1.000
_cell.angle_alpha   90.00
_cell.angle_beta   90.00
_cell.angle_gamma   90.00
#
_symmetry.space_group_name_H-M   'P 1'
#
loop_
_entity.id
_entity.type
_entity.pdbx_description
1 polymer ?
#
loop_
_entity_poly.entity_id
_entity_poly.type
_entity_poly.pdbx_seq_one_letter_code
_entity_poly.pdbx_strand_id
1 'polypeptide(L)'
;MTMLITALLLAGYMQTEALLNGPVPADVPTFKVTLGSGPDFYAGIRINGAWVMDHTHEIKATQVVEFVPDDPFYTGTLNRTMMRNAVVSYEIPAMRKKRLEELWTSHGYKFLSTRSGVRAVKEQDVEMAETAREMAASLQAKQSSSKTDQSSSADEMPPVNTENAFSPTVLWSARICIAVGTILLLALLVVYARKTIGA
;
A
#
# COMPACT_ATOMS: atom_id res chain seq x y z
N MET A 1 -4.59 -5.47 -25.68
CA MET A 1 -5.55 -5.33 -24.56
C MET A 1 -5.20 -6.22 -23.37
N THR A 2 -4.75 -7.47 -23.59
CA THR A 2 -4.31 -8.40 -22.53
C THR A 2 -3.13 -7.90 -21.69
N MET A 3 -2.13 -7.23 -22.29
CA MET A 3 -0.98 -6.68 -21.55
C MET A 3 -1.33 -5.56 -20.56
N LEU A 4 -2.39 -4.79 -20.83
CA LEU A 4 -2.80 -3.68 -19.96
C LEU A 4 -3.51 -4.21 -18.71
N ILE A 5 -4.26 -5.32 -18.86
CA ILE A 5 -4.94 -6.00 -17.75
C ILE A 5 -3.90 -6.70 -16.85
N THR A 6 -2.87 -7.35 -17.41
CA THR A 6 -1.78 -7.93 -16.59
C THR A 6 -0.95 -6.87 -15.90
N ALA A 7 -0.64 -5.74 -16.54
CA ALA A 7 0.06 -4.63 -15.89
C ALA A 7 -0.74 -4.04 -14.72
N LEU A 8 -2.06 -3.89 -14.87
CA LEU A 8 -2.93 -3.40 -13.78
C LEU A 8 -3.02 -4.39 -12.61
N LEU A 9 -3.08 -5.70 -12.90
CA LEU A 9 -3.12 -6.75 -11.88
C LEU A 9 -1.79 -6.87 -11.12
N LEU A 10 -0.65 -6.75 -11.81
CA LEU A 10 0.67 -6.71 -11.16
C LEU A 10 0.83 -5.48 -10.27
N ALA A 11 0.37 -4.30 -10.73
CA ALA A 11 0.45 -3.07 -9.96
C ALA A 11 -0.38 -3.15 -8.66
N GLY A 12 -1.55 -3.80 -8.70
CA GLY A 12 -2.38 -4.03 -7.50
C GLY A 12 -1.73 -4.97 -6.48
N TYR A 13 -1.08 -6.04 -6.95
CA TYR A 13 -0.39 -7.00 -6.06
C TYR A 13 0.83 -6.39 -5.35
N MET A 14 1.58 -5.52 -6.06
CA MET A 14 2.73 -4.81 -5.48
C MET A 14 2.33 -3.81 -4.38
N GLN A 15 1.13 -3.23 -4.44
CA GLN A 15 0.67 -2.26 -3.43
C GLN A 15 0.34 -2.90 -2.08
N THR A 16 -0.11 -4.15 -2.05
CA THR A 16 -0.49 -4.83 -0.80
C THR A 16 0.70 -5.22 0.06
N GLU A 17 1.82 -5.64 -0.54
CA GLU A 17 3.05 -5.92 0.21
C GLU A 17 3.81 -4.63 0.57
N ALA A 18 3.71 -3.59 -0.26
CA ALA A 18 4.37 -2.30 0.00
C ALA A 18 3.85 -1.58 1.26
N LEU A 19 2.65 -1.90 1.75
CA LEU A 19 2.10 -1.26 2.94
C LEU A 19 2.63 -1.85 4.25
N LEU A 20 3.05 -3.11 4.24
CA LEU A 20 3.65 -3.79 5.38
C LEU A 20 5.14 -3.44 5.55
N ASN A 21 5.80 -3.26 4.42
CA ASN A 21 7.22 -2.97 4.33
C ASN A 21 7.44 -1.46 4.45
N GLY A 22 8.41 -1.05 5.27
CA GLY A 22 8.76 0.36 5.45
C GLY A 22 9.55 0.91 4.25
N PRO A 23 10.50 1.83 4.47
CA PRO A 23 11.32 2.38 3.38
C PRO A 23 12.25 1.35 2.71
N VAL A 24 12.36 0.14 3.28
CA VAL A 24 13.13 -0.98 2.72
C VAL A 24 12.17 -1.92 1.97
N PRO A 25 12.37 -2.15 0.67
CA PRO A 25 11.54 -3.09 -0.11
C PRO A 25 11.51 -4.52 0.46
N ALA A 26 10.48 -5.29 0.10
CA ALA A 26 10.23 -6.65 0.61
C ALA A 26 11.34 -7.65 0.21
N ASP A 27 11.88 -7.48 -0.99
CA ASP A 27 12.86 -8.34 -1.63
C ASP A 27 14.31 -8.02 -1.21
N VAL A 28 14.52 -6.91 -0.51
CA VAL A 28 15.84 -6.48 -0.03
C VAL A 28 16.17 -7.19 1.29
N PRO A 29 17.38 -7.78 1.42
CA PRO A 29 17.89 -8.31 2.68
C PRO A 29 17.93 -7.25 3.79
N THR A 30 17.41 -7.63 4.96
CA THR A 30 17.50 -6.82 6.17
C THR A 30 18.58 -7.37 7.08
N PHE A 31 19.24 -6.46 7.80
CA PHE A 31 20.28 -6.80 8.74
C PHE A 31 20.00 -6.13 10.08
N LYS A 32 20.36 -6.82 11.15
CA LYS A 32 20.51 -6.23 12.47
C LYS A 32 21.85 -5.49 12.51
N VAL A 33 21.80 -4.18 12.75
CA VAL A 33 22.92 -3.25 12.68
C VAL A 33 23.14 -2.62 14.04
N THR A 34 24.39 -2.59 14.48
CA THR A 34 24.85 -1.85 15.66
C THR A 34 25.90 -0.84 15.22
N LEU A 35 25.68 0.44 15.50
CA LEU A 35 26.63 1.51 15.19
C LEU A 35 27.37 1.93 16.46
N GLY A 36 28.66 1.60 16.55
CA GLY A 36 29.47 1.88 17.74
C GLY A 36 28.87 1.26 19.01
N SER A 37 28.57 2.11 20.00
CA SER A 37 27.91 1.71 21.26
C SER A 37 26.41 2.07 21.30
N GLY A 38 25.80 2.38 20.15
CA GLY A 38 24.37 2.71 20.06
C GLY A 38 23.47 1.47 20.19
N PRO A 39 22.14 1.67 20.31
CA PRO A 39 21.20 0.57 20.30
C PRO A 39 21.20 -0.15 18.95
N ASP A 40 20.94 -1.45 18.99
CA ASP A 40 20.74 -2.24 17.78
C ASP A 40 19.46 -1.79 17.06
N PHE A 41 19.50 -1.75 15.73
CA PHE A 41 18.33 -1.50 14.90
C PHE A 41 18.37 -2.38 13.65
N TYR A 42 17.23 -2.54 12.98
CA TYR A 42 17.14 -3.32 11.75
C TYR A 42 17.17 -2.38 10.55
N ALA A 43 17.95 -2.71 9.53
CA ALA A 43 18.11 -1.86 8.36
C ALA A 43 18.44 -2.65 7.09
N GLY A 44 17.98 -2.13 5.96
CA GLY A 44 18.51 -2.48 4.65
C GLY A 44 19.80 -1.69 4.37
N ILE A 45 20.67 -2.24 3.53
CA ILE A 45 21.96 -1.61 3.20
C ILE A 45 21.93 -1.08 1.77
N ARG A 46 22.35 0.17 1.59
CA ARG A 46 22.61 0.79 0.28
C ARG A 46 24.07 1.14 0.13
N ILE A 47 24.57 0.98 -1.09
CA ILE A 47 25.92 1.35 -1.52
C ILE A 47 25.77 2.21 -2.77
N ASN A 48 26.23 3.45 -2.72
CA ASN A 48 26.09 4.41 -3.82
C ASN A 48 24.64 4.54 -4.33
N GLY A 49 23.67 4.48 -3.42
CA GLY A 49 22.25 4.54 -3.74
C GLY A 49 21.63 3.24 -4.29
N ALA A 50 22.40 2.17 -4.52
CA ALA A 50 21.86 0.86 -4.92
C ALA A 50 21.66 -0.05 -3.69
N TRP A 51 20.58 -0.84 -3.68
CA TRP A 51 20.34 -1.84 -2.63
C TRP A 51 21.30 -3.02 -2.75
N VAL A 52 21.79 -3.49 -1.60
CA VAL A 52 22.56 -4.73 -1.53
C VAL A 52 21.58 -5.90 -1.54
N MET A 53 21.51 -6.63 -2.65
CA MET A 53 20.57 -7.75 -2.84
C MET A 53 21.14 -9.10 -2.38
N ASP A 54 22.46 -9.22 -2.33
CA ASP A 54 23.15 -10.45 -1.95
C ASP A 54 23.63 -10.35 -0.49
N HIS A 55 23.02 -11.15 0.38
CA HIS A 55 23.35 -11.22 1.81
C HIS A 55 24.70 -11.89 2.10
N THR A 56 25.27 -12.60 1.11
CA THR A 56 26.61 -13.21 1.20
C THR A 56 27.71 -12.29 0.69
N HIS A 57 27.35 -11.15 0.11
CA HIS A 57 28.29 -10.20 -0.44
C HIS A 57 29.16 -9.59 0.67
N GLU A 58 30.47 -9.83 0.60
CA GLU A 58 31.41 -9.25 1.55
C GLU A 58 31.61 -7.76 1.25
N ILE A 59 31.04 -6.92 2.12
CA ILE A 59 31.18 -5.46 2.03
C ILE A 59 32.52 -5.05 2.64
N LYS A 60 33.36 -4.38 1.85
CA LYS A 60 34.69 -3.94 2.31
C LYS A 60 34.57 -2.99 3.50
N ALA A 61 35.42 -3.16 4.50
CA ALA A 61 35.44 -2.34 5.71
C ALA A 61 35.61 -0.82 5.44
N THR A 62 36.29 -0.44 4.36
CA THR A 62 36.53 0.95 3.94
C THR A 62 35.38 1.55 3.12
N GLN A 63 34.39 0.75 2.74
CA GLN A 63 33.28 1.17 1.91
C GLN A 63 32.28 2.00 2.70
N VAL A 64 31.81 3.08 2.10
CA VAL A 64 30.73 3.90 2.67
C VAL A 64 29.41 3.21 2.36
N VAL A 65 28.66 2.93 3.41
CA VAL A 65 27.34 2.29 3.38
C VAL A 65 26.30 3.23 3.96
N GLU A 66 25.09 3.12 3.43
CA GLU A 66 23.90 3.80 3.91
C GLU A 66 22.97 2.77 4.52
N PHE A 67 22.72 2.88 5.82
CA PHE A 67 21.76 2.06 6.53
C PHE A 67 20.40 2.75 6.52
N VAL A 68 19.42 2.07 5.91
CA VAL A 68 18.03 2.50 5.84
C VAL A 68 17.22 1.72 6.87
N PRO A 69 16.74 2.34 7.97
CA PRO A 69 15.98 1.62 8.99
C PRO A 69 14.75 0.92 8.42
N ASP A 70 14.59 -0.36 8.74
CA ASP A 70 13.47 -1.20 8.29
C ASP A 70 12.31 -1.12 9.29
N ASP A 71 11.76 0.08 9.38
CA ASP A 71 10.64 0.44 10.24
C ASP A 71 9.65 1.33 9.45
N PRO A 72 8.39 0.90 9.25
CA PRO A 72 7.35 1.65 8.55
C PRO A 72 7.01 3.02 9.15
N PHE A 73 7.28 3.23 10.44
CA PHE A 73 7.01 4.49 11.13
C PHE A 73 8.23 5.42 11.20
N TYR A 74 9.38 4.97 10.69
CA TYR A 74 10.59 5.77 10.71
C TYR A 74 10.54 6.90 9.68
N THR A 75 10.67 8.13 10.15
CA THR A 75 10.65 9.37 9.33
C THR A 75 11.99 10.12 9.35
N GLY A 76 13.03 9.52 9.95
CA GLY A 76 14.33 10.16 10.12
C GLY A 76 15.25 10.06 8.90
N THR A 77 16.48 10.54 9.08
CA THR A 77 17.53 10.52 8.04
C THR A 77 18.29 9.20 8.04
N LEU A 78 18.68 8.75 6.85
CA LEU A 78 19.52 7.56 6.65
C LEU A 78 20.86 7.68 7.40
N ASN A 79 21.33 6.58 7.98
CA ASN A 79 22.62 6.54 8.67
C ASN A 79 23.73 6.18 7.68
N ARG A 80 24.57 7.15 7.31
CA ARG A 80 25.70 6.95 6.38
C ARG A 80 27.02 6.88 7.12
N THR A 81 27.73 5.76 7.00
CA THR A 81 29.03 5.54 7.67
C THR A 81 29.90 4.55 6.90
N MET A 82 31.14 4.33 7.34
CA MET A 82 31.98 3.26 6.81
C MET A 82 31.57 1.92 7.43
N MET A 83 31.60 0.82 6.66
CA MET A 83 31.22 -0.51 7.14
C MET A 83 31.99 -0.94 8.40
N ARG A 84 33.28 -0.55 8.54
CA ARG A 84 34.09 -0.84 9.74
C ARG A 84 33.52 -0.29 11.06
N ASN A 85 32.64 0.70 11.00
CA ASN A 85 32.02 1.32 12.17
C ASN A 85 30.70 0.63 12.58
N ALA A 86 30.28 -0.39 11.82
CA ALA A 86 29.04 -1.11 12.01
C ALA A 86 29.30 -2.59 12.26
N VAL A 87 28.57 -3.17 13.20
CA VAL A 87 28.41 -4.62 13.33
C VAL A 87 27.10 -4.99 12.66
N VAL A 88 27.15 -5.92 11.72
CA VAL A 88 26.00 -6.28 10.88
C VAL A 88 25.78 -7.78 10.95
N SER A 89 24.54 -8.20 11.23
CA SER A 89 24.13 -9.60 11.24
C SER A 89 22.88 -9.76 10.39
N TYR A 90 22.86 -10.78 9.53
CA TYR A 90 21.75 -11.03 8.62
C TYR A 90 20.48 -11.45 9.37
N GLU A 91 19.34 -10.86 9.00
CA GLU A 91 18.01 -11.25 9.48
C GLU A 91 17.33 -12.13 8.43
N ILE A 92 16.86 -13.31 8.85
CA ILE A 92 16.10 -14.22 7.96
C ILE A 92 14.76 -13.57 7.59
N PRO A 93 14.29 -13.63 6.32
CA PRO A 93 13.06 -12.96 5.89
C PRO A 93 11.80 -13.33 6.70
N ALA A 94 11.70 -14.57 7.16
CA ALA A 94 10.60 -15.00 8.04
C ALA A 94 10.59 -14.26 9.39
N MET A 95 11.77 -13.98 9.94
CA MET A 95 11.92 -13.20 11.18
C MET A 95 11.60 -11.73 10.95
N ARG A 96 12.06 -11.17 9.83
CA ARG A 96 11.74 -9.80 9.41
C ARG A 96 10.23 -9.59 9.38
N LYS A 97 9.49 -10.48 8.71
CA LYS A 97 8.03 -10.40 8.61
C LYS A 97 7.37 -10.41 10.00
N LYS A 98 7.76 -11.35 10.86
CA LYS A 98 7.21 -11.45 12.22
C LYS A 98 7.48 -10.20 13.05
N ARG A 99 8.71 -9.67 12.99
CA ARG A 99 9.09 -8.42 13.69
C ARG A 99 8.26 -7.24 13.20
N LEU A 100 8.07 -7.10 11.88
CA LEU A 100 7.24 -6.04 11.33
C LEU A 100 5.78 -6.19 11.78
N GLU A 101 5.23 -7.40 11.77
CA GLU A 101 3.88 -7.67 12.30
C GLU A 101 3.74 -7.28 13.79
N GLU A 102 4.72 -7.64 14.62
CA GLU A 102 4.76 -7.24 16.03
C GLU A 102 4.84 -5.72 16.20
N LEU A 103 5.62 -5.04 15.36
CA LEU A 103 5.79 -3.58 15.37
C LEU A 103 4.51 -2.86 14.93
N TRP A 104 3.82 -3.32 13.90
CA TRP A 104 2.49 -2.79 13.55
C TRP A 104 1.49 -3.00 14.68
N THR A 105 1.50 -4.19 15.30
CA THR A 105 0.59 -4.52 16.41
C THR A 105 0.85 -3.65 17.63
N SER A 106 2.11 -3.39 17.99
CA SER A 106 2.46 -2.52 19.11
C SER A 106 2.04 -1.06 18.90
N HIS A 107 1.90 -0.64 17.64
CA HIS A 107 1.36 0.67 17.26
C HIS A 107 -0.18 0.71 17.13
N GLY A 108 -0.89 -0.33 17.58
CA GLY A 108 -2.36 -0.37 17.60
C GLY A 108 -2.99 -0.71 16.26
N TYR A 109 -2.28 -1.46 15.40
CA TYR A 109 -2.84 -1.98 14.16
C TYR A 109 -3.23 -3.46 14.31
N LYS A 110 -4.32 -3.83 13.64
CA LYS A 110 -4.82 -5.19 13.53
C LYS A 110 -4.71 -5.65 12.08
N PHE A 111 -4.27 -6.89 11.89
CA PHE A 111 -4.19 -7.51 10.56
C PHE A 111 -5.53 -8.15 10.19
N LEU A 112 -6.14 -7.65 9.11
CA LEU A 112 -7.39 -8.19 8.58
C LEU A 112 -7.14 -8.93 7.26
N SER A 113 -7.73 -10.12 7.13
CA SER A 113 -7.75 -10.87 5.88
C SER A 113 -8.83 -10.30 4.96
N THR A 114 -8.41 -9.75 3.83
CA THR A 114 -9.28 -9.23 2.78
C THR A 114 -9.18 -10.09 1.52
N ARG A 115 -10.09 -9.91 0.55
CA ARG A 115 -10.00 -10.60 -0.75
C ARG A 115 -8.70 -10.28 -1.51
N SER A 116 -8.10 -9.13 -1.23
CA SER A 116 -6.83 -8.67 -1.79
C SER A 116 -5.59 -9.10 -0.98
N GLY A 117 -5.76 -9.81 0.14
CA GLY A 117 -4.66 -10.22 1.01
C GLY A 117 -4.77 -9.65 2.43
N VAL A 118 -3.67 -9.72 3.17
CA VAL A 118 -3.59 -9.25 4.56
C VAL A 118 -3.31 -7.74 4.57
N ARG A 119 -4.11 -6.98 5.33
CA ARG A 119 -3.93 -5.53 5.48
C ARG A 119 -3.86 -5.13 6.95
N ALA A 120 -2.91 -4.26 7.28
CA ALA A 120 -2.86 -3.59 8.58
C ALA A 120 -3.89 -2.44 8.61
N VAL A 121 -4.79 -2.46 9.59
CA VAL A 121 -5.82 -1.43 9.83
C VAL A 121 -5.75 -1.00 11.29
N LYS A 122 -5.90 0.28 11.60
CA LYS A 122 -5.90 0.73 13.00
C LYS A 122 -7.06 0.08 13.75
N GLU A 123 -6.80 -0.38 14.96
CA GLU A 123 -7.80 -1.07 15.79
C GLU A 123 -9.04 -0.20 16.01
N GLN A 124 -8.85 1.10 16.24
CA GLN A 124 -9.92 2.10 16.38
C GLN A 124 -10.85 2.14 15.15
N ASP A 125 -10.31 2.01 13.94
CA ASP A 125 -11.11 2.02 12.72
C ASP A 125 -11.93 0.74 12.58
N VAL A 126 -11.39 -0.39 13.07
CA VAL A 126 -12.10 -1.68 13.07
C VAL A 126 -13.28 -1.63 14.03
N GLU A 127 -13.08 -1.14 15.26
CA GLU A 127 -14.15 -0.99 16.25
C GLU A 127 -15.25 -0.04 15.76
N MET A 128 -14.86 1.08 15.13
CA MET A 128 -15.80 2.02 14.56
C MET A 128 -16.62 1.40 13.42
N ALA A 129 -15.98 0.59 12.56
CA ALA A 129 -16.65 -0.11 11.48
C ALA A 129 -17.63 -1.18 11.99
N GLU A 130 -17.26 -1.91 13.05
CA GLU A 130 -18.14 -2.88 13.70
C GLU A 130 -19.37 -2.19 14.30
N THR A 131 -19.17 -1.10 15.03
CA THR A 131 -20.27 -0.29 15.60
C THR A 131 -21.20 0.25 14.52
N ALA A 132 -20.65 0.78 13.42
CA ALA A 132 -21.44 1.26 12.28
C ALA A 132 -22.26 0.13 11.63
N ARG A 133 -21.71 -1.08 11.57
CA ARG A 133 -22.40 -2.27 11.03
C ARG A 133 -23.57 -2.69 11.92
N GLU A 134 -23.39 -2.68 13.24
CA GLU A 134 -24.46 -2.96 14.20
C GLU A 134 -25.59 -1.93 14.11
N MET A 135 -25.25 -0.65 14.02
CA MET A 135 -26.23 0.41 13.83
C MET A 135 -27.02 0.22 12.52
N ALA A 136 -26.34 -0.06 11.41
CA ALA A 136 -26.99 -0.31 10.12
C ALA A 136 -27.91 -1.53 10.16
N ALA A 137 -27.47 -2.63 10.79
CA ALA A 137 -28.29 -3.83 10.97
C ALA A 137 -29.55 -3.54 11.81
N SER A 138 -29.42 -2.73 12.87
CA SER A 138 -30.56 -2.35 13.71
C SER A 138 -31.58 -1.48 12.97
N LEU A 139 -31.13 -0.58 12.10
CA LEU A 139 -32.01 0.26 11.27
C LEU A 139 -32.74 -0.57 10.21
N GLN A 140 -32.04 -1.52 9.58
CA GLN A 140 -32.64 -2.43 8.61
C GLN A 140 -33.69 -3.34 9.25
N ALA A 141 -33.40 -3.86 10.45
CA ALA A 141 -34.35 -4.65 11.22
C ALA A 141 -35.63 -3.85 11.55
N LYS A 142 -35.48 -2.60 12.02
CA LYS A 142 -36.61 -1.69 12.29
C LYS A 142 -37.43 -1.35 11.05
N GLN A 143 -36.79 -1.16 9.89
CA GLN A 143 -37.49 -0.93 8.62
C GLN A 143 -38.24 -2.18 8.15
N SER A 144 -37.72 -3.38 8.38
CA SER A 144 -38.41 -4.63 8.04
C SER A 144 -39.58 -4.94 8.99
N SER A 145 -39.50 -4.60 10.28
CA SER A 145 -40.60 -4.79 11.23
C SER A 145 -41.72 -3.76 11.03
N SER A 146 -41.39 -2.54 10.64
CA SER A 146 -42.39 -1.49 10.34
C SER A 146 -43.22 -1.75 9.08
N LYS A 147 -42.78 -2.65 8.18
CA LYS A 147 -43.55 -3.02 6.98
C LYS A 147 -44.62 -4.08 7.23
N THR A 148 -44.60 -4.77 8.38
CA THR A 148 -45.60 -5.80 8.70
C THR A 148 -46.86 -5.23 9.36
N ASP A 149 -46.79 -4.05 9.99
CA ASP A 149 -47.94 -3.39 10.64
C ASP A 149 -48.61 -2.31 9.76
N GLN A 150 -48.13 -2.06 8.55
CA GLN A 150 -48.76 -1.17 7.56
C GLN A 150 -49.25 -1.97 6.35
N SER A 151 -50.23 -2.84 6.57
CA SER A 151 -51.07 -3.40 5.50
C SER A 151 -52.52 -2.93 5.66
N SER A 152 -52.74 -1.62 5.76
CA SER A 152 -54.05 -1.00 5.56
C SER A 152 -53.96 0.53 5.47
N SER A 153 -53.23 1.03 4.47
CA SER A 153 -53.51 2.36 3.93
C SER A 153 -52.84 2.47 2.57
N ALA A 154 -53.66 2.41 1.53
CA ALA A 154 -53.30 2.92 0.22
C ALA A 154 -53.03 4.41 0.39
N ASP A 155 -51.76 4.80 0.33
CA ASP A 155 -51.34 6.18 0.19
C ASP A 155 -50.33 6.23 -0.95
N GLU A 156 -50.61 7.11 -1.91
CA GLU A 156 -49.81 7.34 -3.10
C GLU A 156 -48.35 7.64 -2.73
N MET A 157 -47.43 6.82 -3.24
CA MET A 157 -46.01 7.16 -3.20
C MET A 157 -45.77 8.41 -4.06
N PRO A 158 -45.17 9.50 -3.52
CA PRO A 158 -44.61 10.52 -4.38
C PRO A 158 -43.44 9.92 -5.18
N PRO A 159 -43.23 10.35 -6.45
CA PRO A 159 -42.18 9.80 -7.28
C PRO A 159 -40.81 10.06 -6.62
N VAL A 160 -40.05 8.97 -6.44
CA VAL A 160 -38.64 9.00 -6.06
C VAL A 160 -37.88 9.68 -7.19
N ASN A 161 -37.48 10.93 -6.98
CA ASN A 161 -36.48 11.59 -7.80
C ASN A 161 -35.14 10.89 -7.58
N THR A 162 -34.75 10.04 -8.54
CA THR A 162 -33.38 9.54 -8.71
C THR A 162 -32.47 10.66 -9.23
N GLU A 163 -32.29 11.70 -8.42
CA GLU A 163 -31.26 12.73 -8.61
C GLU A 163 -29.89 12.15 -8.23
N ASN A 164 -29.33 11.28 -9.09
CA ASN A 164 -27.89 11.03 -9.18
C ASN A 164 -27.51 10.19 -10.41
N ALA A 165 -28.32 10.23 -11.47
CA ALA A 165 -27.84 9.83 -12.79
C ALA A 165 -27.00 11.00 -13.34
N PHE A 166 -25.68 10.84 -13.40
CA PHE A 166 -24.80 11.77 -14.13
C PHE A 166 -25.46 12.11 -15.48
N SER A 167 -25.61 13.41 -15.77
CA SER A 167 -26.30 13.80 -17.00
C SER A 167 -25.63 13.12 -18.20
N PRO A 168 -26.40 12.71 -19.23
CA PRO A 168 -25.85 12.05 -20.40
C PRO A 168 -24.66 12.83 -21.00
N THR A 169 -24.69 14.16 -20.90
CA THR A 169 -23.62 15.06 -21.35
C THR A 169 -22.32 14.90 -20.57
N VAL A 170 -22.35 14.70 -19.24
CA VAL A 170 -21.16 14.43 -18.42
C VAL A 170 -20.56 13.06 -18.76
N LEU A 171 -21.42 12.09 -19.07
CA LEU A 171 -20.98 10.75 -19.46
C LEU A 171 -20.29 10.76 -20.84
N TRP A 172 -20.79 11.58 -21.77
CA TRP A 172 -20.16 11.81 -23.08
C TRP A 172 -18.85 12.60 -22.99
N SER A 173 -18.78 13.64 -22.16
CA SER A 173 -17.53 14.39 -21.98
C SER A 173 -16.42 13.54 -21.35
N ALA A 174 -16.76 12.70 -20.37
CA ALA A 174 -15.83 11.74 -19.79
C ALA A 174 -15.26 10.77 -20.84
N ARG A 175 -16.11 10.24 -21.73
CA ARG A 175 -15.68 9.34 -22.83
C ARG A 175 -14.73 10.04 -23.81
N ILE A 176 -15.01 11.29 -24.17
CA ILE A 176 -14.15 12.07 -25.05
C ILE A 176 -12.80 12.37 -24.37
N CYS A 177 -12.80 12.75 -23.10
CA CYS A 177 -11.56 12.97 -22.34
C CYS A 177 -10.69 11.72 -22.28
N ILE A 178 -11.28 10.53 -22.08
CA ILE A 178 -10.53 9.26 -22.09
C ILE A 178 -9.95 8.99 -23.49
N ALA A 179 -10.72 9.21 -24.56
CA ALA A 179 -10.24 9.01 -25.93
C ALA A 179 -9.09 9.97 -26.28
N VAL A 180 -9.21 11.26 -25.92
CA VAL A 180 -8.15 12.25 -26.16
C VAL A 180 -6.92 11.97 -25.31
N GLY A 181 -7.10 11.59 -24.04
CA GLY A 181 -6.01 11.23 -23.14
C GLY A 181 -5.20 10.03 -23.62
N THR A 182 -5.87 9.00 -24.16
CA THR A 182 -5.18 7.82 -24.71
C THR A 182 -4.39 8.17 -25.97
N ILE A 183 -4.93 9.02 -26.87
CA ILE A 183 -4.22 9.47 -28.07
C ILE A 183 -2.98 10.30 -27.69
N LEU A 184 -3.10 11.24 -26.74
CA LEU A 184 -1.98 12.05 -26.27
C LEU A 184 -0.87 11.21 -25.64
N LEU A 185 -1.23 10.23 -24.81
CA LEU A 185 -0.27 9.35 -24.16
C LEU A 185 0.47 8.46 -25.18
N LEU A 186 -0.25 7.98 -26.20
CA LEU A 186 0.34 7.16 -27.26
C LEU A 186 1.26 8.00 -28.15
N ALA A 187 0.91 9.26 -28.44
CA ALA A 187 1.77 10.20 -29.13
C ALA A 187 3.05 10.51 -28.33
N LEU A 188 2.94 10.73 -27.02
CA LEU A 188 4.10 10.94 -26.13
C LEU A 188 5.02 9.72 -26.10
N LEU A 189 4.46 8.50 -26.03
CA LEU A 189 5.25 7.27 -26.08
C LEU A 189 6.00 7.12 -27.42
N VAL A 190 5.37 7.45 -28.55
CA VAL A 190 6.02 7.41 -29.86
C VAL A 190 7.14 8.45 -29.96
N VAL A 191 6.91 9.67 -29.47
CA VAL A 191 7.94 10.73 -29.44
C VAL A 191 9.11 10.32 -28.55
N TYR A 192 8.83 9.77 -27.38
CA TYR A 192 9.85 9.27 -26.46
C TYR A 192 10.64 8.12 -27.07
N ALA A 193 9.97 7.12 -27.64
CA ALA A 193 10.61 5.97 -28.29
C ALA A 193 11.49 6.37 -29.48
N ARG A 194 11.05 7.33 -30.30
CA ARG A 194 11.88 7.89 -31.39
C ARG A 194 13.11 8.60 -30.87
N LYS A 195 13.02 9.32 -29.74
CA LYS A 195 14.15 10.01 -29.12
C LYS A 195 15.17 9.04 -28.52
N THR A 196 14.73 7.88 -28.03
CA THR A 196 15.62 6.86 -27.46
C THR A 196 16.24 5.91 -28.49
N ILE A 197 15.62 5.75 -29.67
CA ILE A 197 16.13 4.88 -30.76
C ILE A 197 16.99 5.68 -31.77
N GLY A 198 16.84 7.00 -31.81
CA GLY A 198 17.61 7.91 -32.68
C GLY A 198 18.85 8.55 -32.04
N ALA A 199 19.36 7.99 -30.93
CA ALA A 199 20.62 8.36 -30.28
C ALA A 199 21.50 7.12 -30.18
#